data_AF-A0A927GMP3-F1
#
_entry.id   AF-A0A927GMP3-F1
#
_cell.length_a   1.000
_cell.length_b   1.000
_cell.length_c   1.000
_cell.angle_alpha   90.00
_cell.angle_beta   90.00
_cell.angle_gamma   90.00
#
_symmetry.space_group_name_H-M   'P 1'
#
loop_
_entity.id
_entity.type
_entity.pdbx_description
1 polymer ?
#
loop_
_entity_poly.entity_id
_entity_poly.type
_entity_poly.pdbx_seq_one_letter_code
_entity_poly.pdbx_strand_id
1 'polypeptide(L)'
;MLSKIVIQNYRAFRNFKLEFDPKMNILVGDNDAGKSTILEAISLALTGRLRGRPLAQDLSPYLFHKDVTTEYITALREGRDAKPPEIVIDLFFDSKTAPAELMGTNNLLRANEPGARIRVALNPDYEPEYKEFIKDPTQVRLIPTEYYKVDWLAFSGNGITFRSLPATASLIDASNIHLQSGVDYYLNSIINTHLAPDERVKLTRAYRSLRENFAEDDSIMKINEKLRGAPRDVSDRELMLGIDVSQRSSWESSIVPYLDELPFHYVGKGEQSTLKILLALNKEVKDAHIVLVEEPENHLSFSNLGKLVKKVSDKCDGKQVFITTHSSYVLNKLGLEKLVLLSATEGFRLDSLPADTQDYFRKLSGYDTLRLVLARRSILVEGPSDELIVQRAYKDVHGCLPIEDGVDVISVRGLAFRRFLDIASLTGNVVAVVRDNDGTEAVEVQRKYAAHTAFPNISVHVGQDEAYKTLEPQLLKANGLAAMNTILGEDFASEADLLEHMENRKTTCALTIFSSDQTINMPEYIRDAVA
;
A
#
# COMPACT_ATOMS: atom_id res chain seq x y z
N MET A 1 -8.07 4.18 20.73
CA MET A 1 -7.33 3.74 19.52
C MET A 1 -8.20 2.81 18.68
N LEU A 2 -7.81 2.54 17.44
CA LEU A 2 -8.46 1.55 16.57
C LEU A 2 -7.91 0.15 16.89
N SER A 3 -8.78 -0.85 16.90
CA SER A 3 -8.41 -2.24 17.21
C SER A 3 -8.41 -3.15 15.98
N LYS A 4 -9.38 -2.98 15.07
CA LYS A 4 -9.48 -3.76 13.83
C LYS A 4 -10.39 -3.08 12.80
N ILE A 5 -10.29 -3.53 11.56
CA ILE A 5 -11.21 -3.18 10.47
C ILE A 5 -11.76 -4.45 9.80
N VAL A 6 -13.03 -4.41 9.41
CA VAL A 6 -13.67 -5.43 8.59
C VAL A 6 -14.34 -4.76 7.40
N ILE A 7 -14.03 -5.22 6.20
CA ILE A 7 -14.48 -4.63 4.93
C ILE A 7 -15.21 -5.71 4.14
N GLN A 8 -16.35 -5.33 3.55
CA GLN A 8 -17.13 -6.15 2.64
C GLN A 8 -17.46 -5.38 1.36
N ASN A 9 -17.19 -6.03 0.22
CA ASN A 9 -17.48 -5.59 -1.15
C ASN A 9 -16.98 -4.18 -1.52
N TYR A 10 -15.87 -3.72 -0.94
CA TYR A 10 -15.30 -2.40 -1.19
C TYR A 10 -14.01 -2.47 -2.00
N ARG A 11 -14.03 -1.92 -3.22
CA ARG A 11 -12.89 -1.87 -4.15
C ARG A 11 -12.17 -3.22 -4.30
N ALA A 12 -10.94 -3.33 -3.79
CA ALA A 12 -10.11 -4.53 -3.88
C ALA A 12 -10.58 -5.67 -2.95
N PHE A 13 -11.43 -5.38 -1.96
CA PHE A 13 -11.79 -6.35 -0.92
C PHE A 13 -13.23 -6.83 -1.04
N ARG A 14 -13.40 -8.10 -1.40
CA ARG A 14 -14.71 -8.78 -1.29
C ARG A 14 -15.07 -9.03 0.18
N ASN A 15 -14.17 -9.65 0.93
CA ASN A 15 -14.24 -9.78 2.39
C ASN A 15 -12.81 -9.61 2.92
N PHE A 16 -12.60 -8.74 3.89
CA PHE A 16 -11.27 -8.49 4.45
C PHE A 16 -11.39 -8.18 5.93
N LYS A 17 -10.45 -8.72 6.72
CA LYS A 17 -10.32 -8.46 8.16
C LYS A 17 -8.85 -8.19 8.46
N LEU A 18 -8.59 -7.12 9.21
CA LEU A 18 -7.24 -6.82 9.70
C LEU A 18 -7.30 -6.30 11.13
N GLU A 19 -6.45 -6.86 11.99
CA GLU A 19 -6.25 -6.41 13.37
C GLU A 19 -5.07 -5.43 13.43
N PHE A 20 -5.17 -4.43 14.30
CA PHE A 20 -4.23 -3.32 14.38
C PHE A 20 -3.38 -3.37 15.65
N ASP A 21 -2.11 -3.01 15.50
CA ASP A 21 -1.25 -2.62 16.61
C ASP A 21 -1.70 -1.25 17.15
N PRO A 22 -1.76 -1.06 18.48
CA PRO A 22 -2.25 0.19 19.09
C PRO A 22 -1.34 1.40 18.86
N LYS A 23 -0.09 1.19 18.43
CA LYS A 23 0.88 2.26 18.16
C LYS A 23 1.16 2.43 16.67
N MET A 24 1.58 1.38 15.98
CA MET A 24 2.08 1.52 14.61
C MET A 24 1.82 0.30 13.73
N ASN A 25 1.28 0.56 12.55
CA ASN A 25 0.92 -0.43 11.55
C ASN A 25 1.56 -0.06 10.22
N ILE A 26 2.47 -0.90 9.72
CA ILE A 26 3.12 -0.68 8.43
C ILE A 26 2.54 -1.69 7.44
N LEU A 27 1.76 -1.19 6.50
CA LEU A 27 1.07 -1.93 5.45
C LEU A 27 2.02 -2.07 4.26
N VAL A 28 2.46 -3.30 3.98
CA VAL A 28 3.37 -3.61 2.87
C VAL A 28 2.72 -4.61 1.93
N GLY A 29 2.82 -4.35 0.65
CA GLY A 29 2.22 -5.19 -0.40
C GLY A 29 2.53 -4.60 -1.76
N ASP A 30 2.28 -5.38 -2.81
CA ASP A 30 2.51 -4.96 -4.19
C ASP A 30 1.52 -3.84 -4.60
N ASN A 31 1.71 -3.27 -5.78
CA ASN A 31 0.74 -2.39 -6.40
C ASN A 31 -0.62 -3.09 -6.49
N ASP A 32 -1.69 -2.32 -6.28
CA ASP A 32 -3.07 -2.82 -6.24
C ASP A 32 -3.41 -3.83 -5.13
N ALA A 33 -2.50 -4.13 -4.18
CA ALA A 33 -2.78 -4.98 -3.02
C ALA A 33 -3.76 -4.37 -1.99
N GLY A 34 -4.39 -3.23 -2.31
CA GLY A 34 -5.40 -2.60 -1.44
C GLY A 34 -4.84 -1.75 -0.29
N LYS A 35 -3.52 -1.48 -0.23
CA LYS A 35 -2.87 -0.59 0.75
C LYS A 35 -3.62 0.76 0.92
N SER A 36 -3.78 1.49 -0.19
CA SER A 36 -4.47 2.79 -0.21
C SER A 36 -5.96 2.66 0.12
N THR A 37 -6.59 1.56 -0.32
CA THR A 37 -7.99 1.24 0.00
C THR A 37 -8.20 1.10 1.50
N ILE A 38 -7.25 0.50 2.25
CA ILE A 38 -7.34 0.39 3.71
C ILE A 38 -7.25 1.76 4.38
N LEU A 39 -6.25 2.59 4.01
CA LEU A 39 -6.12 3.94 4.57
C LEU A 39 -7.37 4.77 4.31
N GLU A 40 -7.89 4.70 3.09
CA GLU A 40 -9.11 5.41 2.71
C GLU A 40 -10.34 4.88 3.44
N ALA A 41 -10.47 3.56 3.64
CA ALA A 41 -11.57 2.96 4.41
C ALA A 41 -11.54 3.40 5.88
N ILE A 42 -10.35 3.47 6.50
CA ILE A 42 -10.18 4.00 7.86
C ILE A 42 -10.60 5.48 7.91
N SER A 43 -10.10 6.30 6.99
CA SER A 43 -10.44 7.72 6.89
C SER A 43 -11.94 7.92 6.69
N LEU A 44 -12.56 7.13 5.81
CA LEU A 44 -13.98 7.17 5.49
C LEU A 44 -14.85 6.80 6.70
N ALA A 45 -14.51 5.73 7.42
CA ALA A 45 -15.24 5.33 8.62
C ALA A 45 -15.14 6.36 9.76
N LEU A 46 -14.03 7.11 9.83
CA LEU A 46 -13.82 8.17 10.82
C LEU A 46 -14.39 9.54 10.44
N THR A 47 -14.55 9.83 9.15
CA THR A 47 -14.93 11.18 8.69
C THR A 47 -16.25 11.23 7.93
N GLY A 48 -16.76 10.10 7.45
CA GLY A 48 -17.87 10.02 6.50
C GLY A 48 -17.55 10.63 5.13
N ARG A 49 -16.28 10.93 4.86
CA ARG A 49 -15.83 11.64 3.65
C ARG A 49 -14.87 10.79 2.84
N LEU A 50 -15.07 10.81 1.53
CA LEU A 50 -14.16 10.26 0.53
C LEU A 50 -13.47 11.44 -0.15
N ARG A 51 -12.12 11.50 -0.08
CA ARG A 51 -11.32 12.58 -0.70
C ARG A 51 -11.82 14.00 -0.37
N GLY A 52 -12.27 14.19 0.88
CA GLY A 52 -12.75 15.48 1.40
C GLY A 52 -14.23 15.79 1.14
N ARG A 53 -14.94 14.99 0.33
CA ARG A 53 -16.37 15.16 0.04
C ARG A 53 -17.21 14.11 0.78
N PRO A 54 -18.44 14.43 1.24
CA PRO A 54 -19.32 13.43 1.84
C PRO A 54 -19.58 12.26 0.88
N LEU A 55 -19.46 11.02 1.34
CA LEU A 55 -19.60 9.83 0.47
C LEU A 55 -20.97 9.80 -0.24
N ALA A 56 -22.04 10.24 0.40
CA ALA A 56 -23.37 10.29 -0.20
C ALA A 56 -23.46 11.17 -1.47
N GLN A 57 -22.55 12.14 -1.63
CA GLN A 57 -22.51 13.02 -2.81
C GLN A 57 -21.58 12.51 -3.92
N ASP A 58 -20.69 11.59 -3.61
CA ASP A 58 -19.63 11.11 -4.51
C ASP A 58 -19.63 9.58 -4.58
N LEU A 59 -20.82 8.98 -4.42
CA LEU A 59 -21.01 7.54 -4.48
C LEU A 59 -20.86 7.09 -5.93
N SER A 60 -19.82 6.31 -6.19
CA SER A 60 -19.53 5.77 -7.52
C SER A 60 -19.77 4.26 -7.56
N PRO A 61 -20.32 3.70 -8.65
CA PRO A 61 -20.46 2.25 -8.81
C PRO A 61 -19.12 1.52 -8.78
N TYR A 62 -18.01 2.21 -9.09
CA TYR A 62 -16.66 1.64 -9.05
C TYR A 62 -16.10 1.49 -7.63
N LEU A 63 -16.82 1.91 -6.60
CA LEU A 63 -16.48 1.62 -5.21
C LEU A 63 -16.85 0.19 -4.81
N PHE A 64 -17.77 -0.45 -5.53
CA PHE A 64 -18.11 -1.84 -5.29
C PHE A 64 -17.04 -2.77 -5.84
N HIS A 65 -16.84 -3.89 -5.16
CA HIS A 65 -15.95 -4.94 -5.64
C HIS A 65 -16.36 -5.42 -7.04
N LYS A 66 -15.38 -5.54 -7.93
CA LYS A 66 -15.60 -5.85 -9.35
C LYS A 66 -16.37 -7.16 -9.53
N ASP A 67 -15.92 -8.24 -8.89
CA ASP A 67 -16.54 -9.56 -9.07
C ASP A 67 -17.98 -9.60 -8.55
N VAL A 68 -18.27 -8.88 -7.46
CA VAL A 68 -19.63 -8.81 -6.90
C VAL A 68 -20.56 -8.08 -7.86
N THR A 69 -20.05 -7.02 -8.50
CA THR A 69 -20.76 -6.30 -9.55
C THR A 69 -21.03 -7.20 -10.76
N THR A 70 -20.01 -7.94 -11.22
CA THR A 70 -20.14 -8.87 -12.36
C THR A 70 -21.11 -10.00 -12.06
N GLU A 71 -21.03 -10.62 -10.88
CA GLU A 71 -21.95 -11.68 -10.43
C GLU A 71 -23.40 -11.18 -10.39
N TYR A 72 -23.64 -10.00 -9.82
CA TYR A 72 -24.97 -9.39 -9.75
C TYR A 72 -25.55 -9.08 -11.13
N ILE A 73 -24.77 -8.47 -12.03
CA ILE A 73 -25.22 -8.17 -13.40
C ILE A 73 -25.51 -9.45 -14.18
N THR A 74 -24.65 -10.46 -14.04
CA THR A 74 -24.82 -11.76 -14.71
C THR A 74 -26.09 -12.45 -14.22
N ALA A 75 -26.33 -12.48 -12.91
CA ALA A 75 -27.53 -13.05 -12.34
C ALA A 75 -28.81 -12.35 -12.85
N LEU A 76 -28.81 -11.02 -12.93
CA LEU A 76 -29.95 -10.27 -13.49
C LEU A 76 -30.20 -10.61 -14.97
N ARG A 77 -29.15 -10.71 -15.78
CA ARG A 77 -29.26 -11.06 -17.22
C ARG A 77 -29.78 -12.47 -17.44
N GLU A 78 -29.47 -13.38 -16.53
CA GLU A 78 -29.95 -14.76 -16.54
C GLU A 78 -31.37 -14.91 -15.94
N GLY A 79 -32.00 -13.81 -15.50
CA GLY A 79 -33.33 -13.83 -14.88
C GLY A 79 -33.34 -14.49 -13.50
N ARG A 80 -32.18 -14.61 -12.83
CA ARG A 80 -32.08 -15.10 -11.46
C ARG A 80 -32.43 -13.98 -10.49
N ASP A 81 -33.04 -14.35 -9.35
CA ASP A 81 -33.26 -13.40 -8.25
C ASP A 81 -31.90 -13.01 -7.65
N ALA A 82 -31.51 -11.75 -7.86
CA ALA A 82 -30.20 -11.23 -7.49
C ALA A 82 -30.35 -10.13 -6.44
N LYS A 83 -29.84 -10.38 -5.23
CA LYS A 83 -29.86 -9.36 -4.18
C LYS A 83 -28.94 -8.19 -4.58
N PRO A 84 -29.38 -6.92 -4.44
CA PRO A 84 -28.53 -5.76 -4.64
C PRO A 84 -27.27 -5.86 -3.76
N PRO A 85 -26.06 -5.66 -4.33
CA PRO A 85 -24.81 -5.64 -3.56
C PRO A 85 -24.83 -4.57 -2.47
N GLU A 86 -24.07 -4.78 -1.39
CA GLU A 86 -23.92 -3.78 -0.32
C GLU A 86 -22.44 -3.61 0.01
N ILE A 87 -22.00 -2.39 0.28
CA ILE A 87 -20.67 -2.09 0.84
C ILE A 87 -20.80 -1.94 2.35
N VAL A 88 -19.94 -2.60 3.10
CA VAL A 88 -19.86 -2.43 4.56
C VAL A 88 -18.41 -2.24 4.98
N ILE A 89 -18.14 -1.18 5.73
CA ILE A 89 -16.83 -0.91 6.35
C ILE A 89 -17.09 -0.73 7.85
N ASP A 90 -16.62 -1.69 8.63
CA ASP A 90 -16.73 -1.70 10.09
C ASP A 90 -15.37 -1.42 10.71
N LEU A 91 -15.27 -0.30 11.44
CA LEU A 91 -14.08 0.12 12.14
C LEU A 91 -14.29 0.00 13.64
N PHE A 92 -13.48 -0.82 14.30
CA PHE A 92 -13.59 -1.13 15.71
C PHE A 92 -12.63 -0.27 16.53
N PHE A 93 -13.08 0.17 17.70
CA PHE A 93 -12.28 0.89 18.68
C PHE A 93 -11.85 -0.03 19.82
N ASP A 94 -10.79 0.37 20.52
CA ASP A 94 -10.40 -0.30 21.77
C ASP A 94 -11.50 -0.13 22.84
N SER A 95 -12.07 -1.27 23.24
CA SER A 95 -13.08 -1.41 24.29
C SER A 95 -12.78 -0.66 25.59
N LYS A 96 -11.50 -0.48 25.94
CA LYS A 96 -11.11 0.20 27.19
C LYS A 96 -11.24 1.71 27.13
N THR A 97 -11.21 2.28 25.92
CA THR A 97 -11.11 3.74 25.71
C THR A 97 -12.29 4.32 24.94
N ALA A 98 -13.09 3.49 24.28
CA ALA A 98 -14.19 3.93 23.44
C ALA A 98 -15.43 4.34 24.26
N PRO A 99 -16.19 5.36 23.82
CA PRO A 99 -17.48 5.72 24.41
C PRO A 99 -18.48 4.55 24.35
N ALA A 100 -19.25 4.36 25.42
CA ALA A 100 -20.27 3.30 25.51
C ALA A 100 -21.36 3.43 24.43
N GLU A 101 -21.62 4.65 23.94
CA GLU A 101 -22.59 4.94 22.88
C GLU A 101 -22.25 4.25 21.55
N LEU A 102 -20.98 3.90 21.35
CA LEU A 102 -20.51 3.20 20.15
C LEU A 102 -20.65 1.69 20.25
N MET A 103 -20.91 1.15 21.45
CA MET A 103 -20.97 -0.29 21.72
C MET A 103 -22.24 -0.92 21.16
N GLY A 104 -22.09 -2.04 20.46
CA GLY A 104 -23.22 -2.86 20.06
C GLY A 104 -22.83 -3.98 19.09
N THR A 105 -23.85 -4.69 18.61
CA THR A 105 -23.70 -5.88 17.76
C THR A 105 -23.97 -5.61 16.28
N ASN A 106 -24.23 -4.36 15.89
CA ASN A 106 -24.48 -3.99 14.49
C ASN A 106 -23.16 -3.85 13.70
N ASN A 107 -22.38 -4.92 13.70
CA ASN A 107 -21.17 -5.10 12.90
C ASN A 107 -21.21 -6.47 12.17
N LEU A 108 -20.33 -6.69 11.20
CA LEU A 108 -20.27 -7.88 10.36
C LEU A 108 -19.91 -9.13 11.18
N LEU A 109 -19.16 -8.95 12.27
CA LEU A 109 -18.78 -10.03 13.17
C LEU A 109 -19.88 -10.38 14.19
N ARG A 110 -20.95 -9.57 14.28
CA ARG A 110 -22.01 -9.67 15.30
C ARG A 110 -21.49 -9.66 16.75
N ALA A 111 -20.27 -9.17 16.96
CA ALA A 111 -19.65 -9.10 18.27
C ALA A 111 -20.13 -7.86 19.02
N ASN A 112 -20.34 -7.92 20.34
CA ASN A 112 -20.71 -6.75 21.12
C ASN A 112 -19.46 -5.90 21.44
N GLU A 113 -19.12 -4.98 20.54
CA GLU A 113 -17.90 -4.17 20.61
C GLU A 113 -18.21 -2.71 20.24
N PRO A 114 -17.37 -1.73 20.62
CA PRO A 114 -17.52 -0.36 20.17
C PRO A 114 -16.94 -0.13 18.77
N GLY A 115 -17.67 0.58 17.92
CA GLY A 115 -17.23 0.85 16.56
C GLY A 115 -18.11 1.79 15.76
N ALA A 116 -17.62 2.11 14.57
CA ALA A 116 -18.30 2.87 13.55
C ALA A 116 -18.44 2.03 12.28
N ARG A 117 -19.58 2.18 11.61
CA ARG A 117 -19.97 1.47 10.40
C ARG A 117 -20.32 2.47 9.31
N ILE A 118 -19.74 2.28 8.13
CA ILE A 118 -20.25 2.84 6.88
C ILE A 118 -20.94 1.70 6.14
N ARG A 119 -22.20 1.92 5.76
CA ARG A 119 -22.97 0.98 4.93
C ARG A 119 -23.54 1.70 3.72
N VAL A 120 -23.23 1.19 2.53
CA VAL A 120 -23.89 1.60 1.29
C VAL A 120 -24.80 0.47 0.85
N ALA A 121 -26.10 0.72 0.79
CA ALA A 121 -27.11 -0.27 0.43
C ALA A 121 -28.26 0.38 -0.34
N LEU A 122 -29.06 -0.44 -1.02
CA LEU A 122 -30.29 0.01 -1.68
C LEU A 122 -31.16 0.78 -0.66
N ASN A 123 -31.60 1.97 -1.05
CA ASN A 123 -32.52 2.75 -0.25
C ASN A 123 -33.91 2.10 -0.33
N PRO A 124 -34.53 1.71 0.81
CA PRO A 124 -35.88 1.14 0.81
C PRO A 124 -36.92 2.05 0.14
N ASP A 125 -36.73 3.37 0.22
CA ASP A 125 -37.65 4.34 -0.39
C ASP A 125 -37.63 4.31 -1.92
N TYR A 126 -36.56 3.80 -2.54
CA TYR A 126 -36.40 3.66 -4.00
C TYR A 126 -36.59 2.22 -4.49
N GLU A 127 -37.04 1.31 -3.63
CA GLU A 127 -37.24 -0.09 -3.98
C GLU A 127 -38.24 -0.29 -5.15
N PRO A 128 -39.37 0.46 -5.26
CA PRO A 128 -40.29 0.36 -6.39
C PRO A 128 -39.64 0.74 -7.72
N GLU A 129 -38.95 1.88 -7.77
CA GLU A 129 -38.28 2.41 -8.97
C GLU A 129 -37.12 1.51 -9.40
N TYR A 130 -36.36 1.00 -8.43
CA TYR A 130 -35.29 0.04 -8.68
C TYR A 130 -35.83 -1.27 -9.27
N LYS A 131 -36.93 -1.81 -8.74
CA LYS A 131 -37.56 -3.03 -9.28
C LYS A 131 -38.06 -2.84 -10.71
N GLU A 132 -38.55 -1.65 -11.06
CA GLU A 132 -38.93 -1.34 -12.44
C GLU A 132 -37.71 -1.27 -13.36
N PHE A 133 -36.64 -0.62 -12.91
CA PHE A 133 -35.39 -0.48 -13.67
C PHE A 133 -34.74 -1.83 -14.02
N ILE A 134 -34.73 -2.79 -13.09
CA ILE A 134 -34.11 -4.11 -13.32
C ILE A 134 -34.95 -5.05 -14.21
N LYS A 135 -36.22 -4.70 -14.55
CA LYS A 135 -37.04 -5.51 -15.47
C LYS A 135 -36.49 -5.56 -16.89
N ASP A 136 -35.64 -4.61 -17.27
CA ASP A 136 -34.85 -4.66 -18.49
C ASP A 136 -33.36 -4.87 -18.15
N PRO A 137 -32.91 -6.14 -17.96
CA PRO A 137 -31.54 -6.45 -17.58
C PRO A 137 -30.48 -5.97 -18.58
N THR A 138 -30.88 -5.63 -19.82
CA THR A 138 -29.96 -5.13 -20.84
C THR A 138 -29.48 -3.70 -20.55
N GLN A 139 -30.26 -2.93 -19.78
CA GLN A 139 -29.90 -1.57 -19.35
C GLN A 139 -28.97 -1.56 -18.15
N VAL A 140 -28.94 -2.63 -17.35
CA VAL A 140 -28.08 -2.73 -16.16
C VAL A 140 -26.65 -3.09 -16.56
N ARG A 141 -25.80 -2.07 -16.69
CA ARG A 141 -24.36 -2.22 -16.98
C ARG A 141 -23.46 -2.05 -15.77
N LEU A 142 -23.93 -1.34 -14.76
CA LEU A 142 -23.26 -1.03 -13.50
C LEU A 142 -24.29 -1.07 -12.37
N ILE A 143 -23.82 -1.07 -11.12
CA ILE A 143 -24.70 -0.93 -9.96
C ILE A 143 -25.33 0.47 -10.00
N PRO A 144 -26.67 0.60 -9.96
CA PRO A 144 -27.34 1.89 -10.07
C PRO A 144 -27.30 2.61 -8.73
N THR A 145 -26.19 3.29 -8.45
CA THR A 145 -25.90 3.97 -7.19
C THR A 145 -26.86 5.10 -6.85
N GLU A 146 -27.65 5.56 -7.81
CA GLU A 146 -28.68 6.59 -7.65
C GLU A 146 -29.82 6.13 -6.73
N TYR A 147 -30.06 4.82 -6.66
CA TYR A 147 -31.06 4.22 -5.76
C TYR A 147 -30.48 3.81 -4.40
N TYR A 148 -29.19 4.08 -4.16
CA TYR A 148 -28.51 3.68 -2.93
C TYR A 148 -28.46 4.82 -1.92
N LYS A 149 -28.39 4.46 -0.64
CA LYS A 149 -28.12 5.38 0.45
C LYS A 149 -26.83 5.01 1.18
N VAL A 150 -26.28 6.00 1.88
CA VAL A 150 -25.09 5.84 2.73
C VAL A 150 -25.51 6.05 4.17
N ASP A 151 -25.41 4.99 4.98
CA ASP A 151 -25.62 5.03 6.41
C ASP A 151 -24.27 5.13 7.13
N TRP A 152 -24.12 6.09 8.05
CA TRP A 152 -22.97 6.20 8.95
C TRP A 152 -23.44 6.04 10.40
N LEU A 153 -23.16 4.86 10.97
CA LEU A 153 -23.79 4.38 12.19
C LEU A 153 -22.75 3.89 13.19
N ALA A 154 -23.08 3.98 14.48
CA ALA A 154 -22.41 3.27 15.54
C ALA A 154 -22.83 1.80 15.55
N PHE A 155 -22.07 0.93 16.19
CA PHE A 155 -22.50 -0.47 16.35
C PHE A 155 -23.72 -0.62 17.28
N SER A 156 -24.06 0.41 18.05
CA SER A 156 -25.36 0.55 18.73
C SER A 156 -26.54 0.72 17.77
N GLY A 157 -26.29 1.10 16.51
CA GLY A 157 -27.30 1.38 15.48
C GLY A 157 -27.68 2.86 15.34
N ASN A 158 -27.17 3.73 16.22
CA ASN A 158 -27.43 5.17 16.17
C ASN A 158 -26.55 5.86 15.12
N GLY A 159 -27.06 6.95 14.52
CA GLY A 159 -26.29 7.77 13.59
C GLY A 159 -25.07 8.43 14.25
N ILE A 160 -23.97 8.51 13.51
CA ILE A 160 -22.71 9.13 13.97
C ILE A 160 -22.56 10.53 13.37
N THR A 161 -21.95 11.42 14.15
CA THR A 161 -21.39 12.67 13.66
C THR A 161 -19.87 12.70 13.87
N PHE A 162 -19.18 13.61 13.19
CA PHE A 162 -17.73 13.78 13.38
C PHE A 162 -17.32 14.01 14.85
N ARG A 163 -18.19 14.63 15.66
CA ARG A 163 -17.92 14.92 17.08
C ARG A 163 -18.16 13.74 18.02
N SER A 164 -18.95 12.75 17.61
CA SER A 164 -19.25 11.58 18.46
C SER A 164 -18.16 10.51 18.41
N LEU A 165 -17.16 10.67 17.54
CA LEU A 165 -16.06 9.71 17.43
C LEU A 165 -14.88 10.10 18.33
N PRO A 166 -14.32 9.16 19.11
CA PRO A 166 -13.20 9.41 20.02
C PRO A 166 -11.85 9.44 19.29
N ALA A 167 -11.84 9.73 18.00
CA ALA A 167 -10.65 9.68 17.16
C ALA A 167 -10.72 10.66 16.00
N THR A 168 -9.60 11.34 15.73
CA THR A 168 -9.44 12.18 14.53
C THR A 168 -8.43 11.55 13.58
N ALA A 169 -8.70 11.62 12.28
CA ALA A 169 -7.80 11.11 11.24
C ALA A 169 -7.11 12.25 10.48
N SER A 170 -5.81 12.08 10.25
CA SER A 170 -4.97 12.89 9.38
C SER A 170 -4.45 12.00 8.24
N LEU A 171 -4.99 12.15 7.03
CA LEU A 171 -4.49 11.45 5.84
C LEU A 171 -3.46 12.33 5.12
N ILE A 172 -2.28 11.77 4.90
CA ILE A 172 -1.14 12.43 4.27
C ILE A 172 -0.75 11.59 3.06
N ASP A 173 -1.12 12.09 1.88
CA ASP A 173 -0.72 11.51 0.60
C ASP A 173 0.54 12.23 0.10
N ALA A 174 1.65 11.50 -0.01
CA ALA A 174 2.92 12.01 -0.51
C ALA A 174 2.94 12.18 -2.05
N SER A 175 2.03 11.49 -2.76
CA SER A 175 1.95 11.44 -4.23
C SER A 175 1.08 12.54 -4.82
N ASN A 176 -0.15 12.74 -4.31
CA ASN A 176 -1.07 13.78 -4.79
C ASN A 176 -0.92 15.08 -4.00
N ILE A 177 0.07 15.87 -4.38
CA ILE A 177 0.10 17.30 -4.04
C ILE A 177 -0.84 18.02 -5.03
N HIS A 178 -2.14 17.73 -4.95
CA HIS A 178 -3.12 18.41 -5.78
C HIS A 178 -3.35 19.83 -5.26
N LEU A 179 -2.58 20.74 -5.86
CA LEU A 179 -2.81 22.17 -5.95
C LEU A 179 -3.86 22.44 -7.03
N GLN A 180 -5.13 22.42 -6.66
CA GLN A 180 -6.16 23.08 -7.47
C GLN A 180 -6.80 24.16 -6.62
N SER A 181 -6.28 25.37 -6.78
CA SER A 181 -6.81 26.66 -6.30
C SER A 181 -7.07 26.76 -4.79
N GLY A 182 -6.18 27.48 -4.12
CA GLY A 182 -6.36 27.91 -2.73
C GLY A 182 -5.62 26.97 -1.78
N VAL A 183 -4.44 27.41 -1.36
CA VAL A 183 -4.00 27.39 0.04
C VAL A 183 -4.08 26.02 0.71
N ASP A 184 -2.93 25.44 1.07
CA ASP A 184 -2.86 24.19 1.85
C ASP A 184 -3.77 24.29 3.09
N TYR A 185 -5.03 23.86 2.98
CA TYR A 185 -6.00 23.90 4.06
C TYR A 185 -5.46 23.10 5.26
N TYR A 186 -4.72 22.04 4.95
CA TYR A 186 -4.03 21.21 5.93
C TYR A 186 -2.93 21.95 6.68
N LEU A 187 -2.03 22.62 5.96
CA LEU A 187 -0.88 23.31 6.55
C LEU A 187 -1.33 24.57 7.30
N ASN A 188 -2.32 25.29 6.79
CA ASN A 188 -2.98 26.35 7.52
C ASN A 188 -3.79 25.87 8.72
N SER A 189 -4.46 24.72 8.63
CA SER A 189 -5.12 24.12 9.79
C SER A 189 -4.10 23.79 10.88
N ILE A 190 -2.93 23.29 10.52
CA ILE A 190 -1.84 23.01 11.46
C ILE A 190 -1.30 24.32 12.07
N ILE A 191 -0.95 25.31 11.24
CA ILE A 191 -0.46 26.61 11.73
C ILE A 191 -1.48 27.23 12.67
N ASN A 192 -2.76 27.23 12.28
CA ASN A 192 -3.83 27.70 13.14
C ASN A 192 -3.87 26.94 14.46
N THR A 193 -3.73 25.61 14.45
CA THR A 193 -3.75 24.80 15.68
C THR A 193 -2.59 25.16 16.63
N HIS A 194 -1.45 25.60 16.09
CA HIS A 194 -0.31 26.04 16.89
C HIS A 194 -0.37 27.52 17.34
N LEU A 195 -1.17 28.35 16.66
CA LEU A 195 -1.35 29.76 17.03
C LEU A 195 -2.41 29.90 18.13
N ALA A 196 -2.03 30.58 19.22
CA ALA A 196 -2.95 30.94 20.28
C ALA A 196 -4.03 31.92 19.77
N PRO A 197 -5.23 31.95 20.39
CA PRO A 197 -6.32 32.82 19.94
C PRO A 197 -5.93 34.30 19.81
N ASP A 198 -5.08 34.82 20.70
CA ASP A 198 -4.61 36.20 20.66
C ASP A 198 -3.63 36.47 19.50
N GLU A 199 -2.79 35.48 19.16
CA GLU A 199 -1.86 35.56 18.02
C GLU A 199 -2.62 35.62 16.69
N ARG A 200 -3.71 34.85 16.56
CA ARG A 200 -4.58 34.92 15.38
C ARG A 200 -5.24 36.28 15.20
N VAL A 201 -5.67 36.90 16.31
CA VAL A 201 -6.23 38.25 16.30
C VAL A 201 -5.18 39.28 15.89
N LYS A 202 -3.94 39.15 16.37
CA LYS A 202 -2.81 40.01 15.97
C LYS A 202 -2.52 39.89 14.46
N LEU A 203 -2.46 38.66 13.93
CA LEU A 203 -2.25 38.41 12.50
C LEU A 203 -3.39 38.97 11.64
N THR A 204 -4.64 38.78 12.06
CA THR A 204 -5.80 39.33 11.36
C THR A 204 -5.74 40.86 11.28
N ARG A 205 -5.34 41.52 12.38
CA ARG A 205 -5.14 42.98 12.41
C ARG A 205 -3.99 43.43 11.51
N ALA A 206 -2.85 42.75 11.56
CA ALA A 206 -1.69 43.07 10.72
C ALA A 206 -2.01 42.91 9.23
N TYR A 207 -2.68 41.82 8.84
CA TYR A 207 -3.12 41.60 7.45
C TYR A 207 -4.12 42.65 6.98
N ARG A 208 -5.06 43.05 7.86
CA ARG A 208 -5.99 44.15 7.57
C ARG A 208 -5.25 45.47 7.35
N SER A 209 -4.30 45.81 8.21
CA SER A 209 -3.49 47.02 8.06
C SER A 209 -2.67 47.01 6.78
N LEU A 210 -2.11 45.86 6.38
CA LEU A 210 -1.41 45.73 5.10
C LEU A 210 -2.33 46.01 3.91
N ARG A 211 -3.59 45.57 3.96
CA ARG A 211 -4.59 45.87 2.91
C ARG A 211 -5.02 47.33 2.90
N GLU A 212 -5.20 47.93 4.07
CA GLU A 212 -5.52 49.36 4.21
C GLU A 212 -4.36 50.21 3.65
N ASN A 213 -3.11 49.92 4.03
CA ASN A 213 -1.92 50.61 3.51
C ASN A 213 -1.75 50.43 2.00
N PHE A 214 -2.06 49.26 1.44
CA PHE A 214 -2.01 49.05 -0.01
C PHE A 214 -3.05 49.91 -0.75
N ALA A 215 -4.25 50.08 -0.18
CA ALA A 215 -5.27 50.94 -0.77
C ALA A 215 -4.88 52.43 -0.75
N GLU A 216 -4.04 52.82 0.21
CA GLU A 216 -3.50 54.17 0.36
C GLU A 216 -2.20 54.41 -0.44
N ASP A 217 -1.67 53.40 -1.15
CA ASP A 217 -0.46 53.55 -1.97
C ASP A 217 -0.68 54.55 -3.11
N ASP A 218 0.27 55.47 -3.28
CA ASP A 218 0.21 56.53 -4.30
C ASP A 218 -0.01 55.99 -5.72
N SER A 219 0.53 54.80 -6.03
CA SER A 219 0.37 54.17 -7.35
C SER A 219 -1.08 53.73 -7.56
N ILE A 220 -1.72 53.17 -6.53
CA ILE A 220 -3.13 52.76 -6.56
C ILE A 220 -4.05 53.97 -6.62
N MET A 221 -3.74 55.04 -5.88
CA MET A 221 -4.48 56.30 -5.94
C MET A 221 -4.44 56.92 -7.33
N LYS A 222 -3.27 56.98 -7.99
CA LYS A 222 -3.14 57.47 -9.38
C LYS A 222 -3.91 56.61 -10.38
N ILE A 223 -3.91 55.29 -10.21
CA ILE A 223 -4.71 54.38 -11.05
C ILE A 223 -6.21 54.66 -10.85
N ASN A 224 -6.65 54.84 -9.60
CA ASN A 224 -8.05 55.18 -9.29
C ASN A 224 -8.46 56.56 -9.83
N GLU A 225 -7.58 57.56 -9.78
CA GLU A 225 -7.80 58.87 -10.43
C GLU A 225 -7.98 58.71 -11.95
N LYS A 226 -7.12 57.91 -12.60
CA LYS A 226 -7.23 57.61 -14.03
C LYS A 226 -8.53 56.88 -14.38
N LEU A 227 -8.97 55.94 -13.54
CA LEU A 227 -10.21 55.19 -13.74
C LEU A 227 -11.46 56.06 -13.55
N ARG A 228 -11.41 57.02 -12.60
CA ARG A 228 -12.46 58.04 -12.45
C ARG A 228 -12.56 58.99 -13.65
N GLY A 229 -11.44 59.24 -14.33
CA GLY A 229 -11.37 60.06 -15.54
C GLY A 229 -11.66 59.32 -16.85
N ALA A 230 -11.95 58.01 -16.81
CA ALA A 230 -12.26 57.24 -18.02
C ALA A 230 -13.63 57.63 -18.63
N PRO A 231 -13.82 57.49 -19.95
CA PRO A 231 -15.08 57.83 -20.61
C PRO A 231 -16.28 57.14 -19.94
N ARG A 232 -17.33 57.89 -19.63
CA ARG A 232 -18.55 57.41 -18.94
C ARG A 232 -19.43 56.47 -19.78
N ASP A 233 -18.93 56.01 -20.92
CA ASP A 233 -19.67 55.20 -21.90
C ASP A 233 -20.03 53.80 -21.39
N VAL A 234 -19.53 53.40 -20.22
CA VAL A 234 -19.68 52.06 -19.61
C VAL A 234 -20.65 52.04 -18.41
N SER A 235 -20.79 53.14 -17.66
CA SER A 235 -21.65 53.21 -16.47
C SER A 235 -21.74 54.64 -15.91
N ASP A 236 -22.91 55.07 -15.44
CA ASP A 236 -23.13 56.35 -14.74
C ASP A 236 -22.50 56.41 -13.33
N ARG A 237 -21.90 55.31 -12.86
CA ARG A 237 -21.22 55.21 -11.56
C ARG A 237 -19.71 55.27 -11.71
N GLU A 238 -19.05 55.92 -10.75
CA GLU A 238 -17.58 55.97 -10.68
C GLU A 238 -16.98 54.57 -10.51
N LEU A 239 -16.04 54.21 -11.37
CA LEU A 239 -15.29 52.97 -11.30
C LEU A 239 -14.03 53.18 -10.45
N MET A 240 -13.84 52.35 -9.44
CA MET A 240 -12.63 52.32 -8.62
C MET A 240 -12.19 50.88 -8.38
N LEU A 241 -10.88 50.67 -8.27
CA LEU A 241 -10.29 49.44 -7.77
C LEU A 241 -10.17 49.54 -6.26
N GLY A 242 -10.65 48.51 -5.58
CA GLY A 242 -10.52 48.33 -4.14
C GLY A 242 -10.16 46.89 -3.81
N ILE A 243 -9.53 46.68 -2.65
CA ILE A 243 -9.31 45.33 -2.13
C ILE A 243 -10.64 44.83 -1.53
N ASP A 244 -11.06 43.63 -1.91
CA ASP A 244 -12.22 42.98 -1.29
C ASP A 244 -11.94 42.67 0.19
N VAL A 245 -12.61 43.40 1.10
CA VAL A 245 -12.49 43.24 2.57
C VAL A 245 -13.53 42.24 3.11
N SER A 246 -14.31 41.59 2.25
CA SER A 246 -15.32 40.62 2.68
C SER A 246 -14.67 39.41 3.37
N GLN A 247 -15.38 38.85 4.35
CA GLN A 247 -14.93 37.74 5.22
C GLN A 247 -14.51 36.46 4.47
N ARG A 248 -14.75 36.36 3.16
CA ARG A 248 -14.30 35.24 2.33
C ARG A 248 -12.81 35.30 1.98
N SER A 249 -12.16 36.45 2.18
CA SER A 249 -10.71 36.67 1.94
C SER A 249 -9.94 36.68 3.26
N SER A 250 -9.94 35.53 3.92
CA SER A 250 -9.28 35.36 5.22
C SER A 250 -7.75 35.35 5.03
N TRP A 251 -6.98 35.90 5.97
CA TRP A 251 -5.50 36.03 5.87
C TRP A 251 -4.82 34.68 5.61
N GLU A 252 -5.46 33.60 6.05
CA GLU A 252 -5.10 32.21 5.82
C GLU A 252 -4.89 31.96 4.32
N SER A 253 -5.71 32.56 3.46
CA SER A 253 -5.60 32.35 2.02
C SER A 253 -4.41 33.04 1.34
N SER A 254 -3.71 33.92 2.07
CA SER A 254 -2.64 34.77 1.52
C SER A 254 -1.27 34.53 2.15
N ILE A 255 -1.19 33.83 3.28
CA ILE A 255 0.09 33.48 3.92
C ILE A 255 0.59 32.15 3.36
N VAL A 256 1.85 32.13 2.93
CA VAL A 256 2.56 30.92 2.51
C VAL A 256 3.60 30.58 3.56
N PRO A 257 3.70 29.34 4.04
CA PRO A 257 4.78 28.93 4.94
C PRO A 257 6.13 28.95 4.22
N TYR A 258 7.19 29.36 4.93
CA TYR A 258 8.56 29.33 4.44
C TYR A 258 9.35 28.30 5.24
N LEU A 259 10.27 27.61 4.57
CA LEU A 259 11.32 26.82 5.22
C LEU A 259 12.64 27.52 4.93
N ASP A 260 13.30 27.99 5.99
CA ASP A 260 14.39 28.95 5.90
C ASP A 260 13.98 30.18 5.07
N GLU A 261 14.56 30.37 3.88
CA GLU A 261 14.27 31.49 2.98
C GLU A 261 13.42 31.11 1.76
N LEU A 262 13.02 29.83 1.64
CA LEU A 262 12.27 29.32 0.49
C LEU A 262 10.78 29.14 0.82
N PRO A 263 9.86 29.67 -0.01
CA PRO A 263 8.44 29.32 0.13
C PRO A 263 8.25 27.81 0.03
N PHE A 264 7.40 27.25 0.87
CA PHE A 264 7.23 25.80 1.04
C PHE A 264 7.00 25.04 -0.27
N HIS A 265 6.26 25.62 -1.22
CA HIS A 265 5.98 24.98 -2.50
C HIS A 265 7.21 24.87 -3.43
N TYR A 266 8.28 25.62 -3.16
CA TYR A 266 9.58 25.52 -3.84
C TYR A 266 10.57 24.59 -3.14
N VAL A 267 10.25 24.10 -1.93
CA VAL A 267 11.07 23.12 -1.22
C VAL A 267 11.01 21.78 -1.95
N GLY A 268 12.06 20.96 -1.90
CA GLY A 268 12.05 19.61 -2.48
C GLY A 268 10.89 18.75 -1.96
N LYS A 269 10.24 18.00 -2.86
CA LYS A 269 9.04 17.18 -2.56
C LYS A 269 9.19 16.25 -1.36
N GLY A 270 10.36 15.63 -1.19
CA GLY A 270 10.64 14.77 -0.03
C GLY A 270 10.64 15.52 1.30
N GLU A 271 11.19 16.73 1.34
CA GLU A 271 11.19 17.56 2.55
C GLU A 271 9.79 18.11 2.83
N GLN A 272 9.03 18.47 1.78
CA GLN A 272 7.62 18.84 1.92
C GLN A 272 6.80 17.71 2.56
N SER A 273 6.98 16.47 2.09
CA SER A 273 6.30 15.28 2.62
C SER A 273 6.69 15.04 4.09
N THR A 274 8.00 15.07 4.38
CA THR A 274 8.53 14.91 5.74
C THR A 274 7.95 15.95 6.70
N LEU A 275 7.90 17.22 6.31
CA LEU A 275 7.36 18.28 7.14
C LEU A 275 5.87 18.08 7.40
N LYS A 276 5.07 17.74 6.37
CA LYS A 276 3.62 17.46 6.54
C LYS A 276 3.38 16.33 7.54
N ILE A 277 4.18 15.26 7.47
CA ILE A 277 4.10 14.12 8.41
C ILE A 277 4.44 14.56 9.83
N LEU A 278 5.57 15.25 10.03
CA LEU A 278 6.00 15.71 11.35
C LEU A 278 5.02 16.71 11.97
N LEU A 279 4.47 17.60 11.16
CA LEU A 279 3.45 18.57 11.57
C LEU A 279 2.15 17.87 11.98
N ALA A 280 1.71 16.86 11.24
CA ALA A 280 0.57 16.03 11.64
C ALA A 280 0.82 15.37 13.00
N LEU A 281 2.00 14.77 13.18
CA LEU A 281 2.39 14.10 14.42
C LEU A 281 2.54 15.05 15.61
N ASN A 282 2.78 16.34 15.39
CA ASN A 282 2.84 17.34 16.46
C ASN A 282 1.48 17.94 16.82
N LYS A 283 0.41 17.56 16.11
CA LYS A 283 -0.94 18.03 16.43
C LYS A 283 -1.35 17.52 17.81
N GLU A 284 -1.59 18.44 18.74
CA GLU A 284 -2.19 18.12 20.02
C GLU A 284 -3.69 17.91 19.83
N VAL A 285 -4.17 16.70 20.12
CA VAL A 285 -5.58 16.34 20.07
C VAL A 285 -5.97 15.82 21.45
N LYS A 286 -7.15 16.22 21.93
CA LYS A 286 -7.68 15.76 23.24
C LYS A 286 -8.02 14.27 23.23
N ASP A 287 -8.44 13.76 22.07
CA ASP A 287 -8.82 12.37 21.82
C ASP A 287 -7.74 11.62 21.02
N ALA A 288 -7.98 10.36 20.67
CA ALA A 288 -7.01 9.57 19.90
C ALA A 288 -6.71 10.21 18.54
N HIS A 289 -5.43 10.29 18.18
CA HIS A 289 -5.00 10.81 16.88
C HIS A 289 -4.50 9.68 15.98
N ILE A 290 -5.18 9.52 14.85
CA ILE A 290 -4.87 8.51 13.83
C ILE A 290 -4.14 9.22 12.67
N VAL A 291 -2.91 8.82 12.41
CA VAL A 291 -2.10 9.38 11.32
C VAL A 291 -1.98 8.32 10.22
N LEU A 292 -2.48 8.64 9.04
CA LEU A 292 -2.47 7.77 7.87
C LEU A 292 -1.47 8.38 6.87
N VAL A 293 -0.38 7.67 6.61
CA VAL A 293 0.70 8.13 5.73
C VAL A 293 0.79 7.19 4.54
N GLU A 294 0.53 7.72 3.36
CA GLU A 294 0.59 6.97 2.12
C GLU A 294 1.96 7.15 1.44
N GLU A 295 2.65 6.03 1.25
CA GLU A 295 3.94 5.93 0.53
C GLU A 295 4.93 7.06 0.86
N PRO A 296 5.38 7.18 2.13
CA PRO A 296 6.30 8.24 2.53
C PRO A 296 7.63 8.18 1.79
N GLU A 297 8.00 7.05 1.20
CA GLU A 297 9.18 6.88 0.34
C GLU A 297 9.13 7.71 -0.95
N ASN A 298 7.95 8.13 -1.40
CA ASN A 298 7.82 8.91 -2.61
C ASN A 298 8.62 10.21 -2.48
N HIS A 299 9.63 10.37 -3.35
CA HIS A 299 10.59 11.48 -3.34
C HIS A 299 11.58 11.52 -2.16
N LEU A 300 11.72 10.44 -1.38
CA LEU A 300 12.74 10.30 -0.33
C LEU A 300 13.83 9.31 -0.71
N SER A 301 15.08 9.64 -0.38
CA SER A 301 16.16 8.67 -0.38
C SER A 301 16.00 7.66 0.76
N PHE A 302 16.58 6.47 0.60
CA PHE A 302 16.56 5.42 1.61
C PHE A 302 16.99 5.89 3.01
N SER A 303 18.06 6.69 3.09
CA SER A 303 18.58 7.19 4.36
C SER A 303 17.62 8.18 5.03
N ASN A 304 16.91 9.00 4.25
CA ASN A 304 15.95 9.98 4.76
C ASN A 304 14.63 9.32 5.19
N LEU A 305 14.18 8.29 4.48
CA LEU A 305 13.04 7.50 4.88
C LEU A 305 13.27 6.83 6.24
N GLY A 306 14.44 6.22 6.46
CA GLY A 306 14.80 5.67 7.77
C GLY A 306 14.83 6.71 8.90
N LYS A 307 15.26 7.95 8.62
CA LYS A 307 15.21 9.06 9.59
C LYS A 307 13.77 9.48 9.90
N LEU A 308 12.94 9.64 8.87
CA LEU A 308 11.52 10.01 9.00
C LEU A 308 10.80 8.97 9.87
N VAL A 309 10.94 7.72 9.51
CA VAL A 309 10.37 6.56 10.19
C VAL A 309 10.77 6.51 11.67
N LYS A 310 12.06 6.72 11.99
CA LYS A 310 12.50 6.80 13.38
C LYS A 310 11.84 7.95 14.12
N LYS A 311 11.81 9.16 13.52
CA LYS A 311 11.13 10.33 14.11
C LYS A 311 9.63 10.09 14.32
N VAL A 312 8.98 9.37 13.41
CA VAL A 312 7.58 8.96 13.53
C VAL A 312 7.42 8.06 14.75
N SER A 313 8.21 6.98 14.83
CA SER A 313 8.18 6.05 15.96
C SER A 313 8.44 6.72 17.31
N ASP A 314 9.37 7.67 17.38
CA ASP A 314 9.70 8.43 18.60
C ASP A 314 8.56 9.39 19.03
N LYS A 315 7.66 9.75 18.09
CA LYS A 315 6.55 10.69 18.31
C LYS A 315 5.16 10.03 18.28
N CYS A 316 5.10 8.69 18.27
CA CYS A 316 3.86 7.93 18.25
C CYS A 316 3.13 7.92 19.60
N ASP A 317 3.69 8.45 20.68
CA ASP A 317 3.02 8.42 21.99
C ASP A 317 1.69 9.17 21.96
N GLY A 318 0.63 8.49 22.40
CA GLY A 318 -0.76 8.97 22.32
C GLY A 318 -1.36 8.94 20.91
N LYS A 319 -0.68 8.38 19.92
CA LYS A 319 -1.11 8.32 18.50
C LYS A 319 -1.06 6.91 17.95
N GLN A 320 -1.86 6.64 16.93
CA GLN A 320 -1.79 5.41 16.15
C GLN A 320 -1.44 5.76 14.71
N VAL A 321 -0.35 5.20 14.21
CA VAL A 321 0.17 5.53 12.89
C VAL A 321 0.01 4.35 11.94
N PHE A 322 -0.50 4.64 10.75
CA PHE A 322 -0.58 3.71 9.63
C PHE A 322 0.31 4.23 8.51
N ILE A 323 1.24 3.40 8.04
CA ILE A 323 2.14 3.74 6.94
C ILE A 323 1.95 2.70 5.85
N THR A 324 1.65 3.11 4.62
CA THR A 324 1.75 2.20 3.48
C THR A 324 3.09 2.34 2.81
N THR A 325 3.68 1.23 2.36
CA THR A 325 4.94 1.26 1.61
C THR A 325 4.98 0.09 0.64
N HIS A 326 5.61 0.31 -0.52
CA HIS A 326 6.04 -0.76 -1.44
C HIS A 326 7.56 -1.01 -1.29
N SER A 327 8.25 -0.16 -0.52
CA SER A 327 9.69 -0.22 -0.36
C SER A 327 10.09 -1.39 0.54
N SER A 328 10.76 -2.37 -0.07
CA SER A 328 11.34 -3.50 0.65
C SER A 328 12.37 -3.11 1.71
N TYR A 329 12.87 -1.88 1.61
CA TYR A 329 13.95 -1.35 2.40
C TYR A 329 13.55 -0.83 3.79
N VAL A 330 12.27 -0.50 3.99
CA VAL A 330 11.78 0.15 5.21
C VAL A 330 11.76 -0.80 6.41
N LEU A 331 11.66 -2.11 6.16
CA LEU A 331 11.38 -3.10 7.21
C LEU A 331 12.50 -3.32 8.20
N ASN A 332 13.75 -3.39 7.72
CA ASN A 332 14.89 -3.85 8.53
C ASN A 332 15.18 -2.95 9.74
N LYS A 333 14.57 -1.76 9.80
CA LYS A 333 14.78 -0.78 10.88
C LYS A 333 13.55 -0.55 11.77
N LEU A 334 12.38 -1.10 11.41
CA LEU A 334 11.12 -0.76 12.08
C LEU A 334 10.61 -1.77 13.10
N GLY A 335 11.21 -2.96 13.13
CA GLY A 335 10.71 -4.09 13.91
C GLY A 335 9.66 -4.84 13.11
N LEU A 336 9.89 -6.15 12.96
CA LEU A 336 9.03 -7.03 12.16
C LEU A 336 7.63 -7.17 12.76
N GLU A 337 7.50 -7.01 14.08
CA GLU A 337 6.24 -7.10 14.81
C GLU A 337 5.22 -6.02 14.44
N LYS A 338 5.63 -4.94 13.77
CA LYS A 338 4.73 -3.84 13.37
C LYS A 338 4.23 -3.96 11.93
N LEU A 339 4.66 -5.01 11.24
CA LEU A 339 4.43 -5.20 9.82
C LEU A 339 3.13 -5.97 9.56
N VAL A 340 2.35 -5.41 8.66
CA VAL A 340 1.17 -6.01 8.06
C VAL A 340 1.50 -6.25 6.59
N LEU A 341 1.59 -7.52 6.20
CA LEU A 341 1.77 -7.93 4.82
C LEU A 341 0.40 -8.10 4.19
N LEU A 342 0.19 -7.42 3.06
CA LEU A 342 -1.03 -7.50 2.26
C LEU A 342 -0.73 -8.32 1.01
N SER A 343 -1.49 -9.40 0.82
CA SER A 343 -1.66 -10.06 -0.46
C SER A 343 -2.91 -9.52 -1.15
N ALA A 344 -3.15 -9.93 -2.40
CA ALA A 344 -4.30 -9.46 -3.18
C ALA A 344 -5.67 -9.72 -2.53
N THR A 345 -5.75 -10.63 -1.54
CA THR A 345 -7.01 -11.03 -0.91
C THR A 345 -6.98 -11.00 0.61
N GLU A 346 -5.80 -11.06 1.24
CA GLU A 346 -5.67 -11.19 2.69
C GLU A 346 -4.60 -10.26 3.26
N GLY A 347 -4.73 -9.93 4.54
CA GLY A 347 -3.73 -9.16 5.28
C GLY A 347 -3.33 -9.93 6.52
N PHE A 348 -2.05 -10.21 6.68
CA PHE A 348 -1.53 -10.93 7.85
C PHE A 348 -0.38 -10.17 8.49
N ARG A 349 -0.25 -10.34 9.80
CA ARG A 349 0.82 -9.74 10.60
C ARG A 349 1.94 -10.74 10.78
N LEU A 350 3.20 -10.29 10.82
CA LEU A 350 4.32 -11.22 11.02
C LEU A 350 4.35 -11.85 12.40
N ASP A 351 3.67 -11.27 13.39
CA ASP A 351 3.51 -11.89 14.72
C ASP A 351 2.71 -13.21 14.68
N SER A 352 2.00 -13.50 13.59
CA SER A 352 1.34 -14.78 13.34
C SER A 352 2.28 -15.90 12.89
N LEU A 353 3.52 -15.58 12.48
CA LEU A 353 4.52 -16.58 12.08
C LEU A 353 5.06 -17.35 13.31
N PRO A 354 5.63 -18.55 13.13
CA PRO A 354 6.36 -19.23 14.19
C PRO A 354 7.45 -18.33 14.81
N ALA A 355 7.60 -18.36 16.14
CA ALA A 355 8.52 -17.45 16.86
C ALA A 355 9.98 -17.55 16.37
N ASP A 356 10.41 -18.75 16.02
CA ASP A 356 11.73 -19.01 15.46
C ASP A 356 11.91 -18.49 14.02
N THR A 357 10.82 -18.42 13.23
CA THR A 357 10.78 -17.74 11.93
C THR A 357 10.86 -16.23 12.09
N GLN A 358 10.14 -15.66 13.08
CA GLN A 358 10.23 -14.24 13.40
C GLN A 358 11.65 -13.83 13.82
N ASP A 359 12.28 -14.60 14.71
CA ASP A 359 13.64 -14.33 15.17
C ASP A 359 14.68 -14.46 14.05
N TYR A 360 14.48 -15.38 13.10
CA TYR A 360 15.33 -15.51 11.93
C TYR A 360 15.30 -14.22 11.10
N PHE A 361 14.10 -13.76 10.71
CA PHE A 361 13.98 -12.54 9.91
C PHE A 361 14.43 -11.29 10.67
N ARG A 362 14.28 -11.24 12.01
CA ARG A 362 14.75 -10.11 12.83
C ARG A 362 16.28 -9.98 12.79
N LYS A 363 16.99 -11.09 12.62
CA LYS A 363 18.45 -11.16 12.54
C LYS A 363 18.99 -10.94 11.13
N LEU A 364 18.16 -11.11 10.10
CA LEU A 364 18.57 -10.86 8.73
C LEU A 364 18.63 -9.37 8.41
N SER A 365 19.80 -8.95 7.95
CA SER A 365 19.96 -7.73 7.18
C SER A 365 19.67 -8.06 5.70
N GLY A 366 18.44 -7.85 5.21
CA GLY A 366 18.15 -8.15 3.80
C GLY A 366 16.72 -7.82 3.35
N TYR A 367 16.51 -7.82 2.04
CA TYR A 367 15.24 -7.43 1.37
C TYR A 367 14.42 -8.63 0.91
N ASP A 368 14.96 -9.84 1.08
CA ASP A 368 14.48 -11.06 0.42
C ASP A 368 13.13 -11.54 0.94
N THR A 369 12.83 -11.28 2.22
CA THR A 369 11.52 -11.59 2.83
C THR A 369 10.38 -10.87 2.10
N LEU A 370 10.58 -9.60 1.71
CA LEU A 370 9.54 -8.85 1.00
C LEU A 370 9.51 -9.13 -0.47
N ARG A 371 10.64 -9.46 -1.10
CA ARG A 371 10.63 -9.97 -2.47
C ARG A 371 9.65 -11.13 -2.60
N LEU A 372 9.67 -12.08 -1.67
CA LEU A 372 8.70 -13.17 -1.62
C LEU A 372 7.25 -12.71 -1.45
N VAL A 373 7.00 -11.73 -0.56
CA VAL A 373 5.64 -11.25 -0.27
C VAL A 373 5.06 -10.46 -1.44
N LEU A 374 5.89 -9.63 -2.08
CA LEU A 374 5.53 -8.75 -3.17
C LEU A 374 5.45 -9.51 -4.51
N ALA A 375 6.20 -10.59 -4.68
CA ALA A 375 6.18 -11.38 -5.89
C ALA A 375 4.91 -12.26 -5.98
N ARG A 376 4.30 -12.27 -7.18
CA ARG A 376 3.16 -13.16 -7.48
C ARG A 376 3.61 -14.62 -7.57
N ARG A 377 4.78 -14.85 -8.17
CA ARG A 377 5.47 -16.14 -8.24
C ARG A 377 6.93 -15.95 -7.81
N SER A 378 7.46 -16.86 -7.01
CA SER A 378 8.87 -16.87 -6.65
C SER A 378 9.52 -18.23 -6.84
N ILE A 379 10.79 -18.23 -7.23
CA ILE A 379 11.64 -19.41 -7.26
C ILE A 379 12.75 -19.21 -6.22
N LEU A 380 12.73 -20.02 -5.18
CA LEU A 380 13.73 -20.02 -4.12
C LEU A 380 14.88 -20.93 -4.52
N VAL A 381 16.11 -20.42 -4.45
CA VAL A 381 17.33 -21.15 -4.83
C VAL A 381 18.39 -21.04 -3.73
N GLU A 382 19.34 -21.97 -3.65
CA GLU A 382 20.32 -22.01 -2.55
C GLU A 382 21.34 -20.87 -2.58
N GLY A 383 21.82 -20.52 -3.77
CA GLY A 383 22.94 -19.62 -3.94
C GLY A 383 22.81 -18.68 -5.15
N PRO A 384 23.75 -17.73 -5.28
CA PRO A 384 23.79 -16.80 -6.41
C PRO A 384 24.12 -17.50 -7.74
N SER A 385 24.80 -18.64 -7.69
CA SER A 385 25.09 -19.46 -8.88
C SER A 385 23.81 -20.11 -9.40
N ASP A 386 23.01 -20.70 -8.52
CA ASP A 386 21.69 -21.26 -8.85
C ASP A 386 20.75 -20.19 -9.41
N GLU A 387 20.77 -18.99 -8.83
CA GLU A 387 19.96 -17.85 -9.29
C GLU A 387 20.21 -17.52 -10.77
N LEU A 388 21.49 -17.50 -11.19
CA LEU A 388 21.86 -17.25 -12.59
C LEU A 388 21.43 -18.41 -13.51
N ILE A 389 21.61 -19.65 -13.08
CA ILE A 389 21.24 -20.83 -13.88
C ILE A 389 19.73 -20.96 -14.03
N VAL A 390 18.95 -20.72 -12.98
CA VAL A 390 17.48 -20.71 -13.03
C VAL A 390 16.97 -19.59 -13.92
N GLN A 391 17.56 -18.38 -13.85
CA GLN A 391 17.22 -17.29 -14.76
C GLN A 391 17.51 -17.66 -16.22
N ARG A 392 18.63 -18.34 -16.48
CA ARG A 392 18.95 -18.86 -17.81
C ARG A 392 17.92 -19.90 -18.28
N ALA A 393 17.61 -20.87 -17.42
CA ALA A 393 16.65 -21.94 -17.73
C ALA A 393 15.28 -21.36 -18.10
N TYR A 394 14.81 -20.37 -17.34
CA TYR A 394 13.55 -19.68 -17.63
C TYR A 394 13.60 -18.96 -18.98
N LYS A 395 14.70 -18.26 -19.27
CA LYS A 395 14.91 -17.57 -20.56
C LYS A 395 14.89 -18.52 -21.74
N ASP A 396 15.50 -19.69 -21.61
CA ASP A 396 15.52 -20.69 -22.69
C ASP A 396 14.13 -21.30 -22.95
N VAL A 397 13.27 -21.38 -21.93
CA VAL A 397 11.90 -21.93 -22.03
C VAL A 397 10.89 -20.88 -22.52
N HIS A 398 10.93 -19.66 -21.97
CA HIS A 398 9.90 -18.62 -22.18
C HIS A 398 10.33 -17.49 -23.12
N GLY A 399 11.63 -17.39 -23.43
CA GLY A 399 12.19 -16.34 -24.30
C GLY A 399 12.44 -14.99 -23.62
N CYS A 400 12.15 -14.85 -22.33
CA CYS A 400 12.33 -13.65 -21.50
C CYS A 400 12.93 -14.01 -20.13
N LEU A 401 13.43 -13.02 -19.39
CA LEU A 401 13.88 -13.23 -18.01
C LEU A 401 12.68 -13.40 -17.05
N PRO A 402 12.83 -14.17 -15.95
CA PRO A 402 11.75 -14.37 -14.97
C PRO A 402 11.07 -13.08 -14.52
N ILE A 403 11.88 -12.04 -14.27
CA ILE A 403 11.40 -10.76 -13.75
C ILE A 403 10.46 -10.03 -14.74
N GLU A 404 10.60 -10.28 -16.04
CA GLU A 404 9.75 -9.70 -17.08
C GLU A 404 8.32 -10.28 -17.04
N ASP A 405 8.18 -11.52 -16.55
CA ASP A 405 6.89 -12.18 -16.30
C ASP A 405 6.41 -12.01 -14.84
N GLY A 406 7.11 -11.21 -14.04
CA GLY A 406 6.80 -11.01 -12.63
C GLY A 406 7.12 -12.23 -11.74
N VAL A 407 8.05 -13.08 -12.18
CA VAL A 407 8.61 -14.20 -11.42
C VAL A 407 9.91 -13.77 -10.77
N ASP A 408 9.97 -13.82 -9.43
CA ASP A 408 11.17 -13.41 -8.70
C ASP A 408 12.05 -14.60 -8.32
N VAL A 409 13.33 -14.57 -8.67
CA VAL A 409 14.30 -15.61 -8.28
C VAL A 409 15.07 -15.10 -7.06
N ILE A 410 14.97 -15.83 -5.94
CA ILE A 410 15.48 -15.40 -4.64
C ILE A 410 16.48 -16.42 -4.12
N SER A 411 17.75 -16.01 -4.04
CA SER A 411 18.77 -16.80 -3.35
C SER A 411 18.58 -16.75 -1.84
N VAL A 412 18.16 -17.87 -1.27
CA VAL A 412 18.07 -18.11 0.17
C VAL A 412 19.36 -18.78 0.60
N ARG A 413 20.27 -17.97 1.16
CA ARG A 413 21.61 -18.41 1.63
C ARG A 413 21.53 -19.59 2.62
N GLY A 414 21.47 -20.83 2.10
CA GLY A 414 21.39 -22.09 2.85
C GLY A 414 19.97 -22.60 3.15
N LEU A 415 19.82 -23.35 4.26
CA LEU A 415 18.63 -24.15 4.64
C LEU A 415 17.38 -23.34 5.04
N ALA A 416 17.31 -22.06 4.70
CA ALA A 416 16.25 -21.16 5.17
C ALA A 416 14.92 -21.30 4.42
N PHE A 417 14.84 -22.17 3.39
CA PHE A 417 13.64 -22.43 2.61
C PHE A 417 12.37 -22.52 3.46
N ARG A 418 12.42 -23.29 4.55
CA ARG A 418 11.27 -23.49 5.44
C ARG A 418 10.68 -22.17 5.95
N ARG A 419 11.54 -21.20 6.27
CA ARG A 419 11.13 -19.88 6.79
C ARG A 419 10.40 -19.05 5.75
N PHE A 420 10.82 -19.15 4.50
CA PHE A 420 10.16 -18.50 3.37
C PHE A 420 8.85 -19.21 3.03
N LEU A 421 8.82 -20.55 3.12
CA LEU A 421 7.59 -21.31 2.91
C LEU A 421 6.53 -21.06 3.98
N ASP A 422 6.91 -20.78 5.23
CA ASP A 422 5.97 -20.35 6.27
C ASP A 422 5.22 -19.07 5.84
N ILE A 423 5.94 -18.10 5.25
CA ILE A 423 5.32 -16.88 4.70
C ILE A 423 4.42 -17.21 3.51
N ALA A 424 4.91 -18.04 2.56
CA ALA A 424 4.15 -18.43 1.38
C ALA A 424 2.83 -19.15 1.73
N SER A 425 2.83 -19.92 2.82
CA SER A 425 1.63 -20.62 3.31
C SER A 425 0.55 -19.67 3.81
N LEU A 426 0.93 -18.47 4.28
CA LEU A 426 0.02 -17.42 4.74
C LEU A 426 -0.36 -16.45 3.63
N THR A 427 0.55 -16.12 2.71
CA THR A 427 0.28 -15.16 1.62
C THR A 427 -0.57 -15.75 0.50
N GLY A 428 -0.42 -17.07 0.26
CA GLY A 428 -0.95 -17.74 -0.93
C GLY A 428 -0.12 -17.52 -2.20
N ASN A 429 1.06 -16.89 -2.10
CA ASN A 429 1.94 -16.65 -3.27
C ASN A 429 2.45 -17.98 -3.84
N VAL A 430 2.59 -18.06 -5.17
CA VAL A 430 3.10 -19.28 -5.82
C VAL A 430 4.60 -19.38 -5.62
N VAL A 431 5.09 -20.44 -4.98
CA VAL A 431 6.51 -20.60 -4.66
C VAL A 431 7.01 -21.96 -5.11
N ALA A 432 8.09 -21.95 -5.88
CA ALA A 432 8.86 -23.14 -6.21
C ALA A 432 10.20 -23.12 -5.47
N VAL A 433 10.59 -24.23 -4.85
CA VAL A 433 11.93 -24.41 -4.28
C VAL A 433 12.76 -25.23 -5.26
N VAL A 434 13.94 -24.74 -5.60
CA VAL A 434 14.96 -25.45 -6.35
C VAL A 434 16.14 -25.69 -5.42
N ARG A 435 16.46 -26.95 -5.21
CA ARG A 435 17.42 -27.37 -4.20
C ARG A 435 18.25 -28.56 -4.69
N ASP A 436 19.52 -28.54 -4.37
CA ASP A 436 20.42 -29.68 -4.53
C ASP A 436 20.08 -30.78 -3.52
N ASN A 437 20.45 -32.02 -3.83
CA ASN A 437 20.15 -33.14 -2.93
C ASN A 437 21.20 -33.32 -1.83
N ASP A 438 22.37 -32.67 -1.95
CA ASP A 438 23.50 -32.77 -1.02
C ASP A 438 23.91 -34.23 -0.71
N GLY A 439 23.63 -35.17 -1.62
CA GLY A 439 23.83 -36.61 -1.42
C GLY A 439 22.80 -37.30 -0.52
N THR A 440 21.63 -36.70 -0.31
CA THR A 440 20.46 -37.29 0.37
C THR A 440 19.43 -37.73 -0.66
N GLU A 441 18.73 -38.84 -0.43
CA GLU A 441 17.59 -39.25 -1.27
C GLU A 441 16.57 -38.11 -1.44
N ALA A 442 16.17 -37.82 -2.68
CA ALA A 442 15.23 -36.74 -2.99
C ALA A 442 13.92 -36.88 -2.20
N VAL A 443 13.46 -38.11 -1.95
CA VAL A 443 12.27 -38.42 -1.15
C VAL A 443 12.43 -37.98 0.30
N GLU A 444 13.61 -38.14 0.90
CA GLU A 444 13.87 -37.70 2.26
C GLU A 444 13.95 -36.17 2.36
N VAL A 445 14.52 -35.51 1.35
CA VAL A 445 14.51 -34.04 1.26
C VAL A 445 13.08 -33.52 1.13
N GLN A 446 12.27 -34.09 0.23
CA GLN A 446 10.86 -33.72 0.06
C GLN A 446 10.04 -33.94 1.33
N ARG A 447 10.29 -35.02 2.09
CA ARG A 447 9.61 -35.28 3.36
C ARG A 447 9.81 -34.15 4.38
N LYS A 448 10.96 -33.47 4.37
CA LYS A 448 11.24 -32.32 5.27
C LYS A 448 10.32 -31.12 4.98
N TYR A 449 9.74 -31.05 3.77
CA TYR A 449 8.83 -29.99 3.32
C TYR A 449 7.38 -30.48 3.13
N ALA A 450 7.05 -31.70 3.58
CA ALA A 450 5.72 -32.29 3.41
C ALA A 450 4.58 -31.42 4.00
N ALA A 451 4.84 -30.72 5.11
CA ALA A 451 3.88 -29.82 5.72
C ALA A 451 3.55 -28.60 4.84
N HIS A 452 4.50 -28.14 4.03
CA HIS A 452 4.35 -26.97 3.15
C HIS A 452 3.85 -27.34 1.75
N THR A 453 4.26 -28.50 1.22
CA THR A 453 3.77 -29.02 -0.07
C THR A 453 2.30 -29.48 -0.03
N ALA A 454 1.69 -29.53 1.16
CA ALA A 454 0.24 -29.68 1.31
C ALA A 454 -0.54 -28.45 0.78
N PHE A 455 0.09 -27.28 0.69
CA PHE A 455 -0.51 -26.08 0.12
C PHE A 455 -0.35 -26.09 -1.41
N PRO A 456 -1.43 -25.81 -2.18
CA PRO A 456 -1.41 -25.92 -3.64
C PRO A 456 -0.49 -24.89 -4.32
N ASN A 457 -0.14 -23.82 -3.62
CA ASN A 457 0.74 -22.77 -4.11
C ASN A 457 2.24 -23.07 -3.89
N ILE A 458 2.62 -24.17 -3.24
CA ILE A 458 4.02 -24.49 -2.91
C ILE A 458 4.46 -25.77 -3.62
N SER A 459 5.60 -25.71 -4.32
CA SER A 459 6.25 -26.86 -4.96
C SER A 459 7.73 -26.95 -4.57
N VAL A 460 8.27 -28.17 -4.50
CA VAL A 460 9.66 -28.42 -4.12
C VAL A 460 10.29 -29.38 -5.13
N HIS A 461 11.31 -28.90 -5.83
CA HIS A 461 12.01 -29.59 -6.91
C HIS A 461 13.45 -29.85 -6.45
N VAL A 462 13.84 -31.13 -6.45
CA VAL A 462 15.13 -31.59 -5.90
C VAL A 462 15.82 -32.46 -6.94
N GLY A 463 17.15 -32.33 -7.06
CA GLY A 463 17.96 -33.21 -7.92
C GLY A 463 17.76 -34.69 -7.56
N GLN A 464 17.35 -35.51 -8.54
CA GLN A 464 16.97 -36.90 -8.29
C GLN A 464 18.15 -37.86 -8.16
N ASP A 465 19.32 -37.51 -8.70
CA ASP A 465 20.47 -38.41 -8.75
C ASP A 465 21.44 -38.17 -7.59
N GLU A 466 21.50 -39.11 -6.64
CA GLU A 466 22.38 -39.05 -5.47
C GLU A 466 23.87 -39.02 -5.81
N ALA A 467 24.27 -39.51 -6.99
CA ALA A 467 25.67 -39.49 -7.42
C ALA A 467 26.15 -38.07 -7.79
N TYR A 468 25.23 -37.17 -8.14
CA TYR A 468 25.52 -35.80 -8.57
C TYR A 468 24.95 -34.81 -7.55
N LYS A 469 25.76 -34.55 -6.51
CA LYS A 469 25.31 -33.92 -5.26
C LYS A 469 24.92 -32.45 -5.38
N THR A 470 25.50 -31.73 -6.33
CA THR A 470 25.32 -30.29 -6.51
C THR A 470 24.93 -29.94 -7.95
N LEU A 471 24.63 -28.66 -8.20
CA LEU A 471 24.29 -28.14 -9.52
C LEU A 471 25.34 -28.42 -10.60
N GLU A 472 26.63 -28.24 -10.30
CA GLU A 472 27.70 -28.31 -11.31
C GLU A 472 27.87 -29.72 -11.91
N PRO A 473 27.95 -30.79 -11.09
CA PRO A 473 27.94 -32.16 -11.59
C PRO A 473 26.69 -32.50 -12.41
N GLN A 474 25.52 -32.00 -12.03
CA GLN A 474 24.27 -32.25 -12.77
C GLN A 474 24.25 -31.56 -14.14
N LEU A 475 24.79 -30.33 -14.23
CA LEU A 475 24.94 -29.62 -15.50
C LEU A 475 25.92 -30.33 -16.44
N LEU A 476 27.05 -30.80 -15.90
CA LEU A 476 28.01 -31.58 -16.67
C LEU A 476 27.38 -32.88 -17.20
N LYS A 477 26.62 -33.58 -16.38
CA LYS A 477 25.90 -34.80 -16.80
C LYS A 477 24.91 -34.53 -17.94
N ALA A 478 24.20 -33.40 -17.90
CA ALA A 478 23.18 -33.06 -18.90
C ALA A 478 23.76 -32.63 -20.26
N ASN A 479 25.02 -32.15 -20.30
CA ASN A 479 25.62 -31.52 -21.49
C ASN A 479 26.88 -32.22 -22.00
N GLY A 480 27.64 -32.86 -21.12
CA GLY A 480 28.94 -33.48 -21.40
C GLY A 480 30.09 -32.48 -21.49
N LEU A 481 31.33 -33.00 -21.39
CA LEU A 481 32.56 -32.21 -21.34
C LEU A 481 32.75 -31.26 -22.53
N ALA A 482 32.51 -31.73 -23.76
CA ALA A 482 32.77 -30.93 -24.97
C ALA A 482 31.88 -29.67 -25.08
N ALA A 483 30.58 -29.82 -24.74
CA ALA A 483 29.66 -28.70 -24.72
C ALA A 483 30.03 -27.70 -23.61
N MET A 484 30.36 -28.21 -22.42
CA MET A 484 30.77 -27.36 -21.30
C MET A 484 32.08 -26.61 -21.56
N ASN A 485 33.07 -27.22 -22.20
CA ASN A 485 34.31 -26.53 -22.62
C ASN A 485 33.99 -25.37 -23.58
N THR A 486 33.10 -25.61 -24.55
CA THR A 486 32.68 -24.59 -25.52
C THR A 486 31.94 -23.43 -24.85
N ILE A 487 31.07 -23.73 -23.89
CA ILE A 487 30.30 -22.71 -23.15
C ILE A 487 31.20 -21.89 -22.24
N LEU A 488 32.13 -22.53 -21.51
CA LEU A 488 33.03 -21.86 -20.58
C LEU A 488 34.21 -21.17 -21.28
N GLY A 489 34.49 -21.51 -22.54
CA GLY A 489 35.61 -20.98 -23.30
C GLY A 489 36.98 -21.49 -22.82
N GLU A 490 37.01 -22.65 -22.16
CA GLU A 490 38.21 -23.28 -21.61
C GLU A 490 38.26 -24.76 -22.02
N ASP A 491 39.46 -25.27 -22.35
CA ASP A 491 39.69 -26.64 -22.80
C ASP A 491 40.16 -27.53 -21.64
N PHE A 492 39.22 -28.13 -20.92
CA PHE A 492 39.51 -29.10 -19.87
C PHE A 492 39.74 -30.51 -20.44
N ALA A 493 40.74 -31.22 -19.90
CA ALA A 493 41.13 -32.56 -20.37
C ALA A 493 40.28 -33.69 -19.79
N SER A 494 39.67 -33.49 -18.63
CA SER A 494 38.80 -34.47 -17.98
C SER A 494 37.59 -33.81 -17.32
N GLU A 495 36.55 -34.60 -17.07
CA GLU A 495 35.37 -34.17 -16.31
C GLU A 495 35.73 -33.73 -14.88
N ALA A 496 36.73 -34.38 -14.26
CA ALA A 496 37.20 -34.04 -12.93
C ALA A 496 37.83 -32.63 -12.87
N ASP A 497 38.66 -32.28 -13.86
CA ASP A 497 39.31 -30.97 -13.93
C ASP A 497 38.29 -29.84 -14.12
N LEU A 498 37.27 -30.10 -14.95
CA LEU A 498 36.17 -29.17 -15.18
C LEU A 498 35.34 -28.98 -13.91
N LEU A 499 35.00 -30.04 -13.19
CA LEU A 499 34.24 -29.95 -11.94
C LEU A 499 35.01 -29.19 -10.86
N GLU A 500 36.30 -29.47 -10.69
CA GLU A 500 37.14 -28.74 -9.74
C GLU A 500 37.19 -27.24 -10.07
N HIS A 501 37.24 -26.89 -11.36
CA HIS A 501 37.17 -25.50 -11.79
C HIS A 501 35.81 -24.87 -11.43
N MET A 502 34.70 -25.55 -11.76
CA MET A 502 33.35 -25.05 -11.50
C MET A 502 33.07 -24.90 -9.99
N GLU A 503 33.50 -25.84 -9.15
CA GLU A 503 33.33 -25.77 -7.69
C GLU A 503 34.09 -24.60 -7.07
N ASN A 504 35.30 -24.31 -7.56
CA ASN A 504 36.10 -23.18 -7.08
C ASN A 504 35.60 -21.81 -7.59
N ARG A 505 34.82 -21.79 -8.69
CA ARG A 505 34.39 -20.57 -9.38
C ARG A 505 32.90 -20.55 -9.71
N LYS A 506 32.05 -21.09 -8.83
CA LYS A 506 30.62 -21.31 -9.05
C LYS A 506 29.90 -20.12 -9.72
N THR A 507 30.00 -18.93 -9.12
CA THR A 507 29.30 -17.73 -9.64
C THR A 507 29.85 -17.26 -10.98
N THR A 508 31.17 -17.36 -11.20
CA THR A 508 31.79 -16.96 -12.46
C THR A 508 31.37 -17.90 -13.58
N CYS A 509 31.42 -19.21 -13.35
CA CYS A 509 30.97 -20.20 -14.32
C CYS A 509 29.47 -20.04 -14.63
N ALA A 510 28.64 -19.82 -13.61
CA ALA A 510 27.21 -19.58 -13.79
C ALA A 510 26.93 -18.31 -14.63
N LEU A 511 27.70 -17.24 -14.43
CA LEU A 511 27.57 -16.01 -15.24
C LEU A 511 27.98 -16.24 -16.71
N THR A 512 29.05 -17.00 -16.94
CA THR A 512 29.47 -17.38 -18.30
C THR A 512 28.39 -18.20 -19.00
N ILE A 513 27.82 -19.18 -18.30
CA ILE A 513 26.69 -19.99 -18.81
C ILE A 513 25.48 -19.11 -19.13
N PHE A 514 25.09 -18.22 -18.20
CA PHE A 514 23.97 -17.31 -18.39
C PHE A 514 24.14 -16.41 -19.63
N SER A 515 25.37 -15.94 -19.88
CA SER A 515 25.71 -15.02 -20.96
C SER A 515 26.00 -15.70 -22.31
N SER A 516 26.07 -17.03 -22.36
CA SER A 516 26.47 -17.78 -23.56
C SER A 516 25.34 -17.91 -24.58
N ASP A 517 25.61 -17.74 -25.87
CA ASP A 517 24.60 -17.97 -26.92
C ASP A 517 24.40 -19.45 -27.27
N GLN A 518 25.17 -20.35 -26.65
CA GLN A 518 25.08 -21.79 -26.89
C GLN A 518 23.83 -22.40 -26.25
N THR A 519 23.32 -23.47 -26.86
CA THR A 519 22.23 -24.26 -26.28
C THR A 519 22.74 -25.07 -25.09
N ILE A 520 22.04 -24.99 -23.96
CA ILE A 520 22.35 -25.73 -22.75
C ILE A 520 21.13 -26.57 -22.33
N ASN A 521 21.37 -27.85 -22.04
CA ASN A 521 20.36 -28.74 -21.48
C ASN A 521 20.32 -28.55 -19.97
N MET A 522 19.17 -28.11 -19.46
CA MET A 522 18.97 -27.93 -18.02
C MET A 522 18.58 -29.25 -17.34
N PRO A 523 19.04 -29.50 -16.09
CA PRO A 523 18.57 -30.60 -15.27
C PRO A 523 17.04 -30.59 -15.11
N GLU A 524 16.44 -31.77 -15.02
CA GLU A 524 14.99 -31.94 -15.02
C GLU A 524 14.28 -31.17 -13.90
N TYR A 525 14.77 -31.23 -12.67
CA TYR A 525 14.19 -30.52 -11.53
C TYR A 525 14.20 -28.99 -11.69
N ILE A 526 15.18 -28.43 -12.44
CA ILE A 526 15.20 -26.99 -12.75
C ILE A 526 14.18 -26.67 -13.83
N ARG A 527 14.12 -27.50 -14.87
CA ARG A 527 13.14 -27.36 -15.96
C ARG A 527 11.71 -27.40 -15.42
N ASP A 528 11.42 -28.32 -14.50
CA ASP A 528 10.10 -28.47 -13.89
C ASP A 528 9.72 -27.28 -13.00
N ALA A 529 10.72 -26.63 -12.37
CA ALA A 529 10.49 -25.44 -11.54
C ALA A 529 10.20 -24.18 -12.38
N VAL A 530 10.78 -24.08 -13.59
CA VAL A 530 10.60 -22.94 -14.50
C VAL A 530 9.46 -23.12 -15.51
N ALA A 531 8.96 -24.34 -15.71
CA ALA A 531 7.75 -24.62 -16.49
C ALA A 531 6.54 -23.83 -15.93
#